data_AF-A0A355X7X6-F1
#
_entry.id   AF-A0A355X7X6-F1
#
_cell.length_a   1.000
_cell.length_b   1.000
_cell.length_c   1.000
_cell.angle_alpha   90.00
_cell.angle_beta   90.00
_cell.angle_gamma   90.00
#
_symmetry.space_group_name_H-M   'P 1'
#
loop_
_entity.id
_entity.type
_entity.pdbx_description
1 polymer ?
#
loop_
_entity_poly.entity_id
_entity_poly.type
_entity_poly.pdbx_seq_one_letter_code
_entity_poly.pdbx_strand_id
1 'polypeptide(L)'
;MSLKIIGIIMIILFSLSLGVMVAGFKRKQIKYIDTLIYIGEKILFMLSSTSPETEEIMRELEKDERLKKFDFTLKNENSPLSPEENDKSRLLFNTVGKYDLDCQISYINQYLGHFKMLRQQYQEHYNSHYKLYLVFGLFVGIFIAVVLI
;
A
#
# COMPACT_ATOMS: atom_id res chain seq x y z
N MET A 1 -11.84 -41.27 -16.45
CA MET A 1 -11.12 -41.14 -15.17
C MET A 1 -10.18 -39.92 -15.17
N SER A 2 -9.41 -39.72 -16.24
CA SER A 2 -8.44 -38.61 -16.38
C SER A 2 -9.06 -37.19 -16.31
N LEU A 3 -10.25 -36.98 -16.89
CA LEU A 3 -10.90 -35.66 -16.92
C LEU A 3 -11.33 -35.15 -15.53
N LYS A 4 -11.75 -36.06 -14.63
CA LYS A 4 -12.13 -35.70 -13.25
C LYS A 4 -10.91 -35.29 -12.42
N ILE A 5 -9.80 -36.00 -12.57
CA ILE A 5 -8.52 -35.70 -11.91
C ILE A 5 -7.99 -34.34 -12.38
N ILE A 6 -8.08 -34.04 -13.68
CA ILE A 6 -7.70 -32.74 -14.24
C ILE A 6 -8.57 -31.61 -13.65
N GLY A 7 -9.88 -31.81 -13.56
CA GLY A 7 -10.80 -30.83 -12.96
C GLY A 7 -10.48 -30.52 -11.49
N ILE A 8 -10.17 -31.56 -10.70
CA ILE A 8 -9.75 -31.42 -9.30
C ILE A 8 -8.46 -30.61 -9.17
N ILE A 9 -7.46 -30.90 -10.01
CA ILE A 9 -6.18 -30.18 -10.01
C ILE A 9 -6.41 -28.70 -10.36
N MET A 10 -7.27 -28.40 -11.34
CA MET A 10 -7.60 -27.02 -11.72
C MET A 10 -8.25 -26.23 -10.58
N ILE A 11 -9.15 -26.84 -9.81
CA ILE A 11 -9.81 -26.20 -8.68
C ILE A 11 -8.80 -25.84 -7.59
N ILE A 12 -7.91 -26.77 -7.24
CA ILE A 12 -6.86 -26.55 -6.23
C ILE A 12 -5.92 -25.43 -6.65
N LEU A 13 -5.49 -25.41 -7.92
CA LEU A 13 -4.63 -24.35 -8.46
C LEU A 13 -5.33 -22.99 -8.46
N PHE A 14 -6.62 -22.94 -8.80
CA PHE A 14 -7.38 -21.71 -8.79
C PHE A 14 -7.49 -21.13 -7.37
N SER A 15 -7.86 -21.96 -6.38
CA SER A 15 -7.98 -21.51 -4.98
C SER A 15 -6.63 -21.09 -4.38
N LEU A 16 -5.53 -21.75 -4.73
CA LEU A 16 -4.18 -21.31 -4.33
C LEU A 16 -3.84 -19.94 -4.93
N SER A 17 -4.19 -19.68 -6.19
CA SER A 17 -3.91 -18.41 -6.86
C SER A 17 -4.65 -17.22 -6.20
N LEU A 18 -5.86 -17.43 -5.69
CA LEU A 18 -6.60 -16.44 -4.90
C LEU A 18 -5.84 -16.06 -3.62
N GLY A 19 -5.30 -17.04 -2.88
CA GLY A 19 -4.51 -16.79 -1.68
C GLY A 19 -3.24 -15.96 -1.98
N VAL A 20 -2.55 -16.27 -3.08
CA VAL A 20 -1.39 -15.51 -3.56
C VAL A 20 -1.79 -14.08 -3.96
N MET A 21 -2.94 -13.90 -4.60
CA MET A 21 -3.44 -12.59 -5.03
C MET A 21 -3.73 -11.67 -3.82
N VAL A 22 -4.41 -12.18 -2.79
CA VAL A 22 -4.70 -11.44 -1.55
C VAL A 22 -3.41 -11.03 -0.83
N ALA A 23 -2.46 -11.95 -0.70
CA ALA A 23 -1.15 -11.66 -0.15
C ALA A 23 -0.39 -10.60 -0.97
N GLY A 24 -0.44 -10.72 -2.29
CA GLY A 24 0.15 -9.76 -3.22
C GLY A 24 -0.45 -8.36 -3.08
N PHE A 25 -1.77 -8.27 -2.89
CA PHE A 25 -2.48 -7.01 -2.67
C PHE A 25 -2.01 -6.32 -1.38
N LYS A 26 -1.95 -7.05 -0.25
CA LYS A 26 -1.44 -6.51 1.01
C LYS A 26 0.00 -6.02 0.90
N ARG A 27 0.85 -6.75 0.17
CA ARG A 27 2.21 -6.31 -0.11
C ARG A 27 2.27 -5.04 -0.97
N LYS A 28 1.34 -4.84 -1.91
CA LYS A 28 1.22 -3.58 -2.67
C LYS A 28 0.83 -2.42 -1.75
N GLN A 29 -0.12 -2.64 -0.82
CA GLN A 29 -0.51 -1.63 0.16
C GLN A 29 0.67 -1.19 1.03
N ILE A 30 1.43 -2.14 1.57
CA ILE A 30 2.64 -1.84 2.38
C ILE A 30 3.63 -0.99 1.59
N LYS A 31 3.98 -1.41 0.36
CA LYS A 31 4.91 -0.67 -0.49
C LYS A 31 4.42 0.75 -0.80
N TYR A 32 3.13 0.93 -1.02
CA TYR A 32 2.57 2.24 -1.31
C TYR A 32 2.64 3.15 -0.08
N ILE A 33 2.32 2.63 1.11
CA ILE A 33 2.47 3.37 2.37
C ILE A 33 3.94 3.69 2.67
N ASP A 34 4.88 2.77 2.43
CA ASP A 34 6.32 3.04 2.57
C ASP A 34 6.75 4.22 1.70
N THR A 35 6.22 4.31 0.47
CA THR A 35 6.44 5.47 -0.41
C THR A 35 5.89 6.75 0.18
N LEU A 36 4.67 6.74 0.74
CA LEU A 36 4.08 7.94 1.38
C LEU A 36 4.87 8.39 2.62
N ILE A 37 5.34 7.45 3.43
CA ILE A 37 6.21 7.73 4.58
C ILE A 37 7.50 8.39 4.08
N TYR A 38 8.14 7.80 3.07
CA TYR A 38 9.36 8.35 2.49
C TYR A 38 9.16 9.77 1.94
N ILE A 39 8.06 10.02 1.23
CA ILE A 39 7.70 11.37 0.74
C ILE A 39 7.54 12.33 1.91
N GLY A 40 6.75 11.98 2.92
CA GLY A 40 6.52 12.84 4.08
C GLY A 40 7.79 13.15 4.86
N GLU A 41 8.68 12.17 5.03
CA GLU A 41 9.99 12.36 5.69
C GLU A 41 10.90 13.27 4.87
N LYS A 42 10.90 13.15 3.53
CA LYS A 42 11.67 14.05 2.66
C LYS A 42 11.13 15.48 2.68
N ILE A 43 9.81 15.66 2.63
CA ILE A 43 9.17 16.99 2.77
C ILE A 43 9.55 17.61 4.11
N LEU A 44 9.39 16.85 5.20
CA LEU A 44 9.71 17.30 6.55
C LEU A 44 11.18 17.72 6.66
N PHE A 45 12.10 16.94 6.10
CA PHE A 45 13.52 17.26 6.06
C PHE A 45 13.80 18.58 5.33
N MET A 46 13.21 18.79 4.15
CA MET A 46 13.38 20.02 3.37
C MET A 46 12.82 21.24 4.10
N LEU A 47 11.61 21.14 4.63
CA LEU A 47 10.99 22.21 5.43
C LEU A 47 11.82 22.55 6.67
N SER A 48 12.41 21.56 7.33
CA SER A 48 13.19 21.80 8.55
C SER A 48 14.60 22.32 8.27
N SER A 49 15.14 22.11 7.06
CA SER A 49 16.55 22.39 6.75
C SER A 49 16.74 23.66 5.92
N THR A 50 15.95 23.81 4.85
CA THR A 50 16.13 24.89 3.87
C THR A 50 14.87 25.74 3.67
N SER A 51 13.74 25.31 4.24
CA SER A 51 12.42 25.96 4.11
C SER A 51 12.10 26.42 2.68
N PRO A 52 12.25 25.55 1.67
CA PRO A 52 12.08 25.94 0.28
C PRO A 52 10.60 26.13 -0.05
N GLU A 53 10.32 26.81 -1.18
CA GLU A 53 8.96 26.97 -1.68
C GLU A 53 8.35 25.63 -2.11
N THR A 54 7.01 25.54 -2.11
CA THR A 54 6.28 24.31 -2.48
C THR A 54 6.66 23.78 -3.85
N GLU A 55 6.88 24.65 -4.84
CA GLU A 55 7.28 24.22 -6.19
C GLU A 55 8.63 23.52 -6.21
N GLU A 56 9.58 23.98 -5.39
CA GLU A 56 10.90 23.37 -5.26
C GLU A 56 10.81 22.02 -4.56
N ILE A 57 10.01 21.91 -3.49
CA ILE A 57 9.72 20.64 -2.81
C ILE A 57 9.16 19.63 -3.81
N MET A 58 8.15 20.00 -4.60
CA MET A 58 7.53 19.10 -5.58
C MET A 58 8.51 18.70 -6.67
N ARG A 59 9.30 19.64 -7.19
CA ARG A 59 10.34 19.36 -8.19
C ARG A 59 11.39 18.37 -7.68
N GLU A 60 11.81 18.48 -6.42
CA GLU A 60 12.78 17.57 -5.80
C GLU A 60 12.17 16.19 -5.46
N LEU A 61 10.86 16.10 -5.26
CA LEU A 61 10.15 14.82 -5.15
C LEU A 61 10.05 14.13 -6.52
N GLU A 62 9.69 14.85 -7.57
CA GLU A 62 9.54 14.30 -8.92
C GLU A 62 10.86 13.81 -9.53
N LYS A 63 11.98 14.46 -9.20
CA LYS A 63 13.32 14.02 -9.61
C LYS A 63 13.82 12.77 -8.89
N ASP A 64 13.22 12.39 -7.76
CA ASP A 64 13.69 11.26 -6.96
C ASP A 64 13.41 9.93 -7.68
N GLU A 65 14.46 9.18 -8.04
CA GLU A 65 14.30 7.92 -8.78
C GLU A 65 13.44 6.90 -8.03
N ARG A 66 13.42 6.93 -6.69
CA ARG A 66 12.57 6.06 -5.87
C ARG A 66 11.08 6.34 -6.07
N LEU A 67 10.74 7.55 -6.50
CA LEU A 67 9.38 8.06 -6.67
C LEU A 67 8.92 8.06 -8.13
N LYS A 68 9.75 7.61 -9.07
CA LYS A 68 9.44 7.60 -10.51
C LYS A 68 8.12 6.90 -10.89
N LYS A 69 7.67 5.95 -10.06
CA LYS A 69 6.41 5.20 -10.25
C LYS A 69 5.24 5.75 -9.43
N PHE A 70 5.48 6.76 -8.61
CA PHE A 70 4.45 7.41 -7.83
C PHE A 70 3.69 8.41 -8.69
N ASP A 71 2.37 8.39 -8.59
CA ASP A 71 1.51 9.31 -9.34
C ASP A 71 1.23 10.57 -8.49
N PHE A 72 1.96 11.64 -8.79
CA PHE A 72 1.81 12.93 -8.13
C PHE A 72 0.55 13.70 -8.55
N THR A 73 -0.26 13.19 -9.49
CA THR A 73 -1.56 13.81 -9.80
C THR A 73 -2.59 13.59 -8.69
N LEU A 74 -2.34 12.65 -7.78
CA LEU A 74 -3.19 12.35 -6.60
C LEU A 74 -4.65 12.00 -6.94
N LYS A 75 -4.91 11.64 -8.20
CA LYS A 75 -6.20 11.11 -8.65
C LYS A 75 -6.49 9.75 -8.01
N ASN A 76 -5.44 9.04 -7.58
CA ASN A 76 -5.50 7.79 -6.83
C ASN A 76 -6.19 6.62 -7.59
N GLU A 77 -6.27 6.71 -8.92
CA GLU A 77 -6.94 5.70 -9.77
C GLU A 77 -6.30 4.31 -9.66
N ASN A 78 -4.99 4.25 -9.42
CA ASN A 78 -4.23 3.01 -9.27
C ASN A 78 -3.71 2.78 -7.84
N SER A 79 -4.22 3.54 -6.87
CA SER A 79 -3.82 3.39 -5.47
C SER A 79 -4.38 2.07 -4.90
N PRO A 80 -3.57 1.28 -4.18
CA PRO A 80 -4.04 0.09 -3.48
C PRO A 80 -4.74 0.43 -2.14
N LEU A 81 -4.84 1.71 -1.78
CA LEU A 81 -5.43 2.19 -0.53
C LEU A 81 -6.95 2.38 -0.65
N SER A 82 -7.61 2.39 0.51
CA SER A 82 -9.03 2.75 0.61
C SER A 82 -9.24 4.24 0.25
N PRO A 83 -10.48 4.65 -0.08
CA PRO A 83 -10.79 6.06 -0.34
C PRO A 83 -10.41 6.99 0.82
N GLU A 84 -10.65 6.58 2.06
CA GLU A 84 -10.33 7.37 3.26
C GLU A 84 -8.81 7.55 3.43
N GLU A 85 -8.04 6.49 3.24
CA GLU A 85 -6.57 6.53 3.31
C GLU A 85 -5.98 7.38 2.18
N ASN A 86 -6.60 7.33 1.00
CA ASN A 86 -6.27 8.18 -0.14
C ASN A 86 -6.59 9.66 0.09
N ASP A 87 -7.59 9.97 0.91
CA ASP A 87 -7.82 11.36 1.32
C ASP A 87 -6.73 11.85 2.26
N LYS A 88 -6.22 10.99 3.15
CA LYS A 88 -5.06 11.32 4.00
C LYS A 88 -3.78 11.54 3.20
N SER A 89 -3.56 10.77 2.13
CA SER A 89 -2.40 11.02 1.23
C SER A 89 -2.52 12.37 0.54
N ARG A 90 -3.70 12.75 0.03
CA ARG A 90 -3.93 14.09 -0.55
C ARG A 90 -3.69 15.21 0.45
N LEU A 91 -4.15 15.02 1.70
CA LEU A 91 -3.96 16.01 2.76
C LEU A 91 -2.49 16.26 3.10
N LEU A 92 -1.62 15.25 3.01
CA LEU A 92 -0.16 15.42 3.14
C LEU A 92 0.35 16.46 2.14
N PHE A 93 0.04 16.30 0.85
CA PHE A 93 0.51 17.22 -0.20
C PHE A 93 -0.13 18.60 -0.09
N ASN A 94 -1.42 18.67 0.23
CA ASN A 94 -2.15 19.93 0.39
C ASN A 94 -1.70 20.76 1.60
N THR A 95 -0.91 20.18 2.51
CA THR A 95 -0.35 20.89 3.66
C THR A 95 0.85 21.76 3.25
N VAL A 96 1.60 21.34 2.23
CA VAL A 96 2.84 22.00 1.81
C VAL A 96 2.55 23.38 1.21
N GLY A 97 3.05 24.43 1.87
CA GLY A 97 2.85 25.84 1.50
C GLY A 97 1.50 26.44 1.88
N LYS A 98 0.65 25.72 2.61
CA LYS A 98 -0.68 26.22 3.01
C LYS A 98 -0.71 26.90 4.39
N TYR A 99 0.19 26.49 5.27
CA TYR A 99 0.25 26.96 6.66
C TYR A 99 1.60 27.60 6.96
N ASP A 100 1.77 28.22 8.12
CA ASP A 100 3.12 28.59 8.61
C ASP A 100 3.99 27.34 8.83
N LEU A 101 5.31 27.54 8.89
CA LEU A 101 6.28 26.45 8.91
C LEU A 101 6.05 25.46 10.08
N ASP A 102 5.79 25.98 11.28
CA ASP A 102 5.58 25.16 12.48
C ASP A 102 4.29 24.33 12.37
N CYS A 103 3.21 24.93 11.88
CA CYS A 103 1.97 24.22 11.61
C CYS A 103 2.15 23.16 10.50
N GLN A 104 2.86 23.48 9.42
CA GLN A 104 3.14 22.52 8.35
C GLN A 104 3.90 21.30 8.88
N ILE A 105 4.97 21.54 9.64
CA ILE A 105 5.78 20.49 10.27
C ILE A 105 4.91 19.63 11.19
N SER A 106 4.05 20.24 12.01
CA SER A 106 3.14 19.53 12.91
C SER A 106 2.16 18.62 12.15
N TYR A 107 1.51 19.13 11.12
CA TYR A 107 0.58 18.35 10.30
C TYR A 107 1.27 17.21 9.54
N ILE A 108 2.45 17.46 8.96
CA ILE A 108 3.22 16.42 8.27
C ILE A 108 3.60 15.31 9.24
N ASN A 109 4.04 15.64 10.45
CA ASN A 109 4.32 14.64 11.49
C ASN A 109 3.07 13.83 11.87
N GLN A 110 1.90 14.47 11.96
CA GLN A 110 0.64 13.77 12.21
C GLN A 110 0.32 12.76 11.09
N TYR A 111 0.44 13.15 9.83
CA TYR A 111 0.22 12.25 8.70
C TYR A 111 1.27 11.13 8.64
N LEU A 112 2.53 11.43 8.92
CA LEU A 112 3.58 10.41 9.05
C LEU A 112 3.28 9.39 10.15
N GLY A 113 2.82 9.85 11.32
CA GLY A 113 2.38 8.97 12.40
C GLY A 113 1.24 8.06 11.97
N HIS A 114 0.24 8.61 11.27
CA HIS A 114 -0.86 7.85 10.71
C HIS A 114 -0.38 6.79 9.71
N PHE A 115 0.48 7.15 8.75
CA PHE A 115 1.00 6.20 7.76
C PHE A 115 1.88 5.12 8.39
N LYS A 116 2.69 5.45 9.41
CA LYS A 116 3.49 4.46 10.15
C LYS A 116 2.61 3.45 10.89
N MET A 117 1.53 3.91 11.52
CA MET A 117 0.53 3.04 12.14
C MET A 117 -0.15 2.14 11.09
N LEU A 118 -0.59 2.72 9.97
CA LEU A 118 -1.26 1.98 8.91
C LEU A 118 -0.36 0.92 8.27
N ARG A 119 0.91 1.26 8.03
CA ARG A 119 1.95 0.32 7.60
C ARG A 119 2.05 -0.87 8.54
N GLN A 120 2.11 -0.61 9.85
CA GLN A 120 2.19 -1.65 10.87
C GLN A 120 0.96 -2.57 10.81
N GLN A 121 -0.25 -2.00 10.73
CA GLN A 121 -1.48 -2.79 10.60
C GLN A 121 -1.45 -3.69 9.36
N TYR A 122 -1.03 -3.17 8.21
CA TYR A 122 -0.89 -3.96 6.99
C TYR A 122 0.18 -5.04 7.10
N GLN A 123 1.32 -4.73 7.74
CA GLN A 123 2.40 -5.68 7.95
C GLN A 123 2.01 -6.80 8.92
N GLU A 124 1.32 -6.48 10.01
CA GLU A 124 0.78 -7.45 10.97
C GLU A 124 -0.26 -8.34 10.30
N HIS A 125 -1.17 -7.75 9.53
CA HIS A 125 -2.17 -8.49 8.77
C HIS A 125 -1.50 -9.43 7.77
N TYR A 126 -0.51 -8.95 7.01
CA TYR A 126 0.28 -9.77 6.10
C TYR A 126 1.00 -10.90 6.83
N ASN A 127 1.73 -10.63 7.91
CA ASN A 127 2.50 -11.63 8.65
C ASN A 127 1.60 -12.69 9.31
N SER A 128 0.52 -12.26 9.94
CA SER A 128 -0.43 -13.13 10.63
C SER A 128 -1.20 -14.00 9.64
N HIS A 129 -1.60 -13.45 8.49
CA HIS A 129 -2.54 -14.13 7.60
C HIS A 129 -1.90 -14.68 6.32
N TYR A 130 -0.65 -14.38 5.98
CA TYR A 130 -0.02 -14.87 4.75
C TYR A 130 0.00 -16.41 4.66
N LYS A 131 0.42 -17.07 5.75
CA LYS A 131 0.39 -18.53 5.82
C LYS A 131 -1.05 -19.05 5.79
N LEU A 132 -1.97 -18.37 6.47
CA LEU A 132 -3.39 -18.68 6.43
C LEU A 132 -3.97 -18.53 5.02
N TYR A 133 -3.66 -17.50 4.23
CA TYR A 133 -4.19 -17.34 2.87
C TYR A 133 -3.78 -18.47 1.94
N LEU A 134 -2.53 -18.93 2.02
CA LEU A 134 -2.05 -20.06 1.25
C LEU A 134 -2.69 -21.37 1.70
N VAL A 135 -2.78 -21.58 3.01
CA VAL A 135 -3.36 -22.78 3.62
C VAL A 135 -4.88 -22.84 3.36
N PHE A 136 -5.60 -21.73 3.49
CA PHE A 136 -7.04 -21.63 3.22
C PHE A 136 -7.33 -21.86 1.73
N GLY A 137 -6.52 -21.30 0.83
CA GLY A 137 -6.64 -21.58 -0.61
C GLY A 137 -6.48 -23.07 -0.92
N LEU A 138 -5.51 -23.73 -0.28
CA LEU A 138 -5.30 -25.17 -0.46
C LEU A 138 -6.43 -26.02 0.17
N PHE A 139 -6.86 -25.71 1.39
CA PHE A 139 -7.96 -26.42 2.06
C PHE A 139 -9.31 -26.24 1.37
N VAL A 140 -9.64 -25.03 0.91
CA VAL A 140 -10.87 -24.76 0.13
C VAL A 140 -10.83 -25.54 -1.19
N GLY A 141 -9.69 -25.54 -1.88
CA GLY A 141 -9.52 -26.30 -3.11
C GLY A 141 -9.69 -27.80 -2.92
N ILE A 142 -9.10 -28.37 -1.85
CA ILE A 142 -9.25 -29.79 -1.49
C ILE A 142 -10.70 -30.10 -1.07
N PHE A 143 -11.33 -29.25 -0.26
CA PHE A 143 -12.71 -29.44 0.19
C PHE A 143 -13.68 -29.46 -1.00
N ILE A 144 -13.57 -28.47 -1.90
CA ILE A 144 -14.39 -28.41 -3.12
C ILE A 144 -14.14 -29.65 -3.99
N ALA A 145 -12.88 -30.07 -4.14
CA ALA A 145 -12.53 -31.28 -4.88
C ALA A 145 -13.17 -32.55 -4.29
N VAL A 146 -13.16 -32.70 -2.96
CA VAL A 146 -13.77 -33.85 -2.26
C VAL A 146 -15.29 -33.85 -2.40
N VAL A 147 -15.95 -32.68 -2.33
CA VAL A 147 -17.41 -32.55 -2.51
C VAL A 147 -17.85 -32.85 -3.95
N LEU A 148 -16.99 -32.59 -4.95
CA LEU A 148 -17.28 -32.80 -6.37
C LEU A 148 -17.00 -34.22 -6.89
N ILE A 149 -16.34 -35.07 -6.08
CA ILE A 149 -16.05 -36.48 -6.39
C ILE A 149 -17.29 -37.34 -6.16
#